data_AF-A0A7V8Y7H5-F1
#
_entry.id   AF-A0A7V8Y7H5-F1
#
_cell.length_a   1.000
_cell.length_b   1.000
_cell.length_c   1.000
_cell.angle_alpha   90.00
_cell.angle_beta   90.00
_cell.angle_gamma   90.00
#
_symmetry.space_group_name_H-M   'P 1'
#
loop_
_entity.id
_entity.type
_entity.pdbx_description
1 polymer ?
#
loop_
_entity_poly.entity_id
_entity_poly.type
_entity_poly.pdbx_seq_one_letter_code
_entity_poly.pdbx_strand_id
1 'polypeptide(L)'
;MGTLDATINWDTKHAYSRPGAPPNGSDYVRLRDETGAYLAAGDVTNITFAGGDTLPPFPVEWKVDSSPPQHKSEAFYSGSGPNFDRSIVRRFTVPENKPVLHFDTKWKTEKGWDFGFVQVSTDGGETYKSLSNDDTTSTFDPGTIDLVKDNVPGFTGSSKGWRTERFGLKKYAGEKILLAFRYVTDSGVDLPGWWVDRIRVGNKVKSRGLSLDAWRTATEINPQEVEGFTVQLVSYTTSGPQEAHIAALDLPDGRNGSLDGAAVADAIGNQADVVAAIVTFDESTEQISQYAPYELQVNGVIQPGG
;
A
#
# COMPACT_ATOMS: atom_id res chain seq x y z
N MET A 1 -35.74 -3.86 -19.17
CA MET A 1 -34.28 -3.77 -19.14
C MET A 1 -33.95 -2.31 -19.35
N GLY A 2 -33.61 -1.58 -18.28
CA GLY A 2 -33.06 -0.23 -18.46
C GLY A 2 -31.63 -0.39 -18.93
N THR A 3 -31.30 0.10 -20.12
CA THR A 3 -29.90 0.30 -20.49
C THR A 3 -29.35 1.38 -19.57
N LEU A 4 -28.21 1.11 -18.96
CA LEU A 4 -27.46 2.14 -18.25
C LEU A 4 -26.68 2.89 -19.34
N ASP A 5 -27.19 4.04 -19.75
CA ASP A 5 -26.48 4.88 -20.71
C ASP A 5 -25.38 5.65 -19.95
N ALA A 6 -24.13 5.30 -20.20
CA ALA A 6 -22.97 5.97 -19.64
C ALA A 6 -22.26 6.78 -20.74
N THR A 7 -22.02 8.06 -20.47
CA THR A 7 -21.26 8.95 -21.36
C THR A 7 -19.88 9.19 -20.76
N ILE A 8 -18.84 8.85 -21.50
CA ILE A 8 -17.45 9.13 -21.11
C ILE A 8 -17.04 10.48 -21.69
N ASN A 9 -16.59 11.39 -20.83
CA ASN A 9 -15.93 12.62 -21.27
C ASN A 9 -14.41 12.41 -21.26
N TRP A 10 -13.83 12.13 -22.42
CA TRP A 10 -12.39 11.87 -22.58
C TRP A 10 -11.48 13.06 -22.24
N ASP A 11 -12.03 14.28 -22.16
CA ASP A 11 -11.29 15.50 -21.87
C ASP A 11 -11.22 15.81 -20.37
N THR A 12 -11.92 15.05 -19.52
CA THR A 12 -11.84 15.26 -18.07
C THR A 12 -10.54 14.69 -17.51
N LYS A 13 -9.78 15.52 -16.80
CA LYS A 13 -8.56 15.06 -16.11
C LYS A 13 -8.88 14.03 -15.02
N HIS A 14 -10.11 14.01 -14.49
CA HIS A 14 -10.50 13.05 -13.45
C HIS A 14 -10.36 11.58 -13.88
N ALA A 15 -10.40 11.30 -15.18
CA ALA A 15 -10.32 9.96 -15.75
C ALA A 15 -8.91 9.32 -15.73
N TYR A 16 -7.86 10.10 -15.42
CA TYR A 16 -6.46 9.66 -15.42
C TYR A 16 -5.52 10.56 -14.57
N SER A 17 -6.07 11.45 -13.73
CA SER A 17 -5.28 12.47 -12.99
C SER A 17 -4.39 11.91 -11.90
N ARG A 18 -4.64 10.69 -11.47
CA ARG A 18 -3.82 9.96 -10.50
C ARG A 18 -3.15 8.81 -11.24
N PRO A 19 -1.81 8.70 -11.21
CA PRO A 19 -1.12 7.60 -11.87
C PRO A 19 -1.55 6.23 -11.34
N GLY A 20 -1.69 5.27 -12.25
CA GLY A 20 -2.09 3.88 -12.02
C GLY A 20 -3.59 3.64 -12.22
N ALA A 21 -3.96 2.38 -12.42
CA ALA A 21 -5.36 1.97 -12.54
C ALA A 21 -6.03 2.00 -11.15
N PRO A 22 -7.23 2.57 -11.00
CA PRO A 22 -7.96 2.59 -9.73
C PRO A 22 -8.48 1.20 -9.34
N PRO A 23 -8.58 0.90 -8.04
CA PRO A 23 -9.20 -0.34 -7.58
C PRO A 23 -10.71 -0.26 -7.81
N ASN A 24 -11.31 -1.36 -8.25
CA ASN A 24 -12.76 -1.46 -8.50
C ASN A 24 -13.29 -0.35 -9.45
N GLY A 25 -12.45 0.09 -10.37
CA GLY A 25 -12.74 1.15 -11.35
C GLY A 25 -11.89 0.97 -12.60
N SER A 26 -11.84 2.03 -13.42
CA SER A 26 -11.03 2.03 -14.64
C SER A 26 -10.44 3.40 -14.90
N ASP A 27 -9.23 3.40 -15.47
CA ASP A 27 -8.67 4.56 -16.13
C ASP A 27 -9.19 4.62 -17.58
N TYR A 28 -9.52 5.83 -18.05
CA TYR A 28 -10.03 6.06 -19.39
C TYR A 28 -9.09 7.01 -20.13
N VAL A 29 -8.27 6.45 -21.02
CA VAL A 29 -7.11 7.13 -21.62
C VAL A 29 -7.33 7.29 -23.12
N ARG A 30 -7.70 8.50 -23.56
CA ARG A 30 -7.73 8.80 -25.01
C ARG A 30 -6.32 9.06 -25.51
N LEU A 31 -5.94 8.33 -26.57
CA LEU A 31 -4.55 8.26 -27.02
C LEU A 31 -4.08 9.58 -27.64
N ARG A 32 -2.85 9.98 -27.33
CA ARG A 32 -2.24 11.26 -27.72
C ARG A 32 -0.80 11.09 -28.21
N ASP A 33 -0.39 12.01 -29.07
CA ASP A 33 1.02 12.18 -29.46
C ASP A 33 1.84 12.94 -28.39
N GLU A 34 3.12 13.15 -28.68
CA GLU A 34 4.08 13.88 -27.83
C GLU A 34 3.71 15.36 -27.59
N THR A 35 2.87 15.94 -28.45
CA THR A 35 2.36 17.31 -28.31
C THR A 35 1.09 17.38 -27.46
N GLY A 36 0.50 16.21 -27.15
CA GLY A 36 -0.78 16.07 -26.46
C GLY A 36 -1.99 16.11 -27.40
N ALA A 37 -1.80 16.12 -28.72
CA ALA A 37 -2.88 16.05 -29.69
C ALA A 37 -3.43 14.62 -29.77
N TYR A 38 -4.76 14.50 -29.90
CA TYR A 38 -5.41 13.18 -29.99
C TYR A 38 -5.09 12.48 -31.30
N LEU A 39 -4.83 11.18 -31.21
CA LEU A 39 -4.53 10.31 -32.33
C LEU A 39 -5.81 9.74 -32.95
N ALA A 40 -5.88 9.72 -34.28
CA ALA A 40 -6.81 8.87 -35.03
C ALA A 40 -6.18 7.48 -35.22
N ALA A 41 -6.98 6.49 -35.64
CA ALA A 41 -6.49 5.12 -35.80
C ALA A 41 -5.31 5.00 -36.78
N GLY A 42 -5.34 5.78 -37.86
CA GLY A 42 -4.24 5.81 -38.85
C GLY A 42 -2.92 6.39 -38.33
N ASP A 43 -2.93 7.09 -37.19
CA ASP A 43 -1.74 7.65 -36.56
C ASP A 43 -1.08 6.65 -35.58
N VAL A 44 -1.77 5.58 -35.19
CA VAL A 44 -1.29 4.60 -34.20
C VAL A 44 -0.57 3.46 -34.93
N THR A 45 0.71 3.26 -34.60
CA THR A 45 1.56 2.21 -35.22
C THR A 45 2.00 1.15 -34.23
N ASN A 46 2.06 1.50 -32.94
CA ASN A 46 2.46 0.61 -31.86
C ASN A 46 1.73 1.01 -30.56
N ILE A 47 1.28 0.02 -29.81
CA ILE A 47 0.76 0.15 -28.44
C ILE A 47 1.51 -0.84 -27.56
N THR A 48 2.09 -0.38 -26.46
CA THR A 48 2.73 -1.24 -25.46
C THR A 48 2.16 -0.93 -24.09
N PHE A 49 1.89 -1.98 -23.32
CA PHE A 49 1.39 -1.88 -21.95
C PHE A 49 2.30 -2.68 -21.02
N ALA A 50 2.70 -2.06 -19.92
CA ALA A 50 3.49 -2.67 -18.86
C ALA A 50 2.84 -2.39 -17.50
N GLY A 51 2.13 -3.37 -16.95
CA GLY A 51 1.59 -3.32 -15.60
C GLY A 51 2.65 -3.56 -14.53
N GLY A 52 2.58 -2.83 -13.42
CA GLY A 52 3.46 -3.05 -12.29
C GLY A 52 3.10 -4.30 -11.49
N ASP A 53 4.10 -4.98 -10.95
CA ASP A 53 3.93 -6.25 -10.23
C ASP A 53 3.32 -6.10 -8.83
N THR A 54 3.46 -4.92 -8.21
CA THR A 54 3.04 -4.67 -6.83
C THR A 54 2.45 -3.28 -6.66
N LEU A 55 1.55 -3.12 -5.70
CA LEU A 55 1.07 -1.81 -5.28
C LEU A 55 2.21 -0.99 -4.64
N PRO A 56 2.20 0.34 -4.78
CA PRO A 56 3.21 1.19 -4.16
C PRO A 56 3.20 1.02 -2.64
N PRO A 57 4.33 0.87 -1.96
CA PRO A 57 4.30 0.73 -0.51
C PRO A 57 3.84 2.03 0.16
N PHE A 58 3.23 1.91 1.33
CA PHE A 58 2.94 3.06 2.17
C PHE A 58 4.25 3.58 2.79
N PRO A 59 4.43 4.92 2.87
CA PRO A 59 5.62 5.49 3.48
C PRO A 59 5.62 5.26 4.99
N VAL A 60 6.80 5.29 5.60
CA VAL A 60 6.93 5.28 7.07
C VAL A 60 6.31 6.56 7.64
N GLU A 61 5.19 6.41 8.34
CA GLU A 61 4.46 7.53 8.98
C GLU A 61 4.90 7.83 10.42
N TRP A 62 5.59 6.87 11.05
CA TRP A 62 6.25 7.11 12.33
C TRP A 62 7.30 8.21 12.18
N LYS A 63 7.57 8.93 13.26
CA LYS A 63 8.50 10.07 13.26
C LYS A 63 9.56 9.89 14.33
N VAL A 64 10.67 10.61 14.18
CA VAL A 64 11.59 10.87 15.30
C VAL A 64 11.06 12.11 16.02
N ASP A 65 10.65 11.95 17.28
CA ASP A 65 10.36 13.05 18.17
C ASP A 65 11.65 13.47 18.87
N SER A 66 12.06 14.73 18.67
CA SER A 66 13.29 15.29 19.25
C SER A 66 13.14 15.72 20.70
N SER A 67 11.91 15.81 21.23
CA SER A 67 11.62 16.21 22.61
C SER A 67 10.45 15.43 23.21
N PRO A 68 10.54 14.08 23.28
CA PRO A 68 9.49 13.26 23.82
C PRO A 68 9.16 13.61 25.27
N PRO A 69 7.87 13.60 25.68
CA PRO A 69 7.47 14.07 27.01
C PRO A 69 8.13 13.27 28.13
N GLN A 70 8.89 13.97 28.99
CA GLN A 70 9.59 13.41 30.17
C GLN A 70 10.71 12.42 29.81
N HIS A 71 11.36 12.60 28.66
CA HIS A 71 12.47 11.75 28.22
C HIS A 71 13.61 12.60 27.67
N LYS A 72 14.84 12.16 27.92
CA LYS A 72 16.06 12.95 27.67
C LYS A 72 16.73 12.65 26.32
N SER A 73 16.21 11.69 25.58
CA SER A 73 16.67 11.31 24.24
C SER A 73 15.53 11.44 23.24
N GLU A 74 15.88 11.49 21.97
CA GLU A 74 14.89 11.33 20.89
C GLU A 74 14.24 9.95 20.96
N ALA A 75 13.05 9.81 20.39
CA ALA A 75 12.33 8.54 20.35
C ALA A 75 11.52 8.42 19.08
N PHE A 76 11.25 7.18 18.67
CA PHE A 76 10.25 6.92 17.63
C PHE A 76 8.87 7.23 18.20
N TYR A 77 8.05 7.91 17.42
CA TYR A 77 6.72 8.37 17.78
C TYR A 77 5.71 7.94 16.72
N SER A 78 4.62 7.32 17.15
CA SER A 78 3.54 6.84 16.27
C SER A 78 2.70 7.97 15.67
N GLY A 79 2.70 9.15 16.29
CA GLY A 79 1.67 10.15 16.04
C GLY A 79 0.43 9.95 16.92
N SER A 80 -0.50 10.88 16.79
CA SER A 80 -1.82 10.89 17.43
C SER A 80 -2.83 11.30 16.36
N GLY A 81 -3.94 10.57 16.27
CA GLY A 81 -4.97 10.75 15.25
C GLY A 81 -5.80 9.50 15.02
N PRO A 82 -6.90 9.64 14.26
CA PRO A 82 -7.88 8.57 14.09
C PRO A 82 -7.50 7.64 12.92
N ASN A 83 -8.05 6.44 12.94
CA ASN A 83 -7.96 5.43 11.87
C ASN A 83 -6.52 5.11 11.45
N PHE A 84 -5.60 5.06 12.40
CA PHE A 84 -4.24 4.65 12.12
C PHE A 84 -4.16 3.14 11.97
N ASP A 85 -3.41 2.72 10.96
CA ASP A 85 -2.76 1.43 10.90
C ASP A 85 -1.34 1.63 10.37
N ARG A 86 -0.41 1.84 11.29
CA ARG A 86 0.97 2.22 10.94
C ARG A 86 1.98 1.41 11.70
N SER A 87 2.99 0.94 10.98
CA SER A 87 4.05 0.12 11.54
C SER A 87 5.43 0.61 11.15
N ILE A 88 6.39 0.35 12.04
CA ILE A 88 7.80 0.29 11.71
C ILE A 88 8.30 -1.12 11.95
N VAL A 89 8.86 -1.72 10.92
CA VAL A 89 9.35 -3.10 10.89
C VAL A 89 10.85 -3.09 10.62
N ARG A 90 11.57 -3.95 11.34
CA ARG A 90 12.99 -4.18 11.09
C ARG A 90 13.40 -5.61 11.34
N ARG A 91 14.25 -6.13 10.47
CA ARG A 91 14.80 -7.48 10.57
C ARG A 91 15.90 -7.55 11.63
N PHE A 92 15.82 -8.54 12.51
CA PHE A 92 16.86 -8.83 13.50
C PHE A 92 17.12 -10.33 13.60
N THR A 93 18.38 -10.70 13.85
CA THR A 93 18.71 -12.03 14.34
C THR A 93 18.55 -12.07 15.86
N VAL A 94 17.76 -13.04 16.34
CA VAL A 94 17.58 -13.29 17.77
C VAL A 94 18.76 -14.14 18.26
N PRO A 95 19.46 -13.74 19.33
CA PRO A 95 20.56 -14.51 19.86
C PRO A 95 20.05 -15.81 20.52
N GLU A 96 20.79 -16.90 20.38
CA GLU A 96 20.49 -18.15 21.09
C GLU A 96 20.51 -17.97 22.61
N ASN A 97 21.49 -17.20 23.10
CA ASN A 97 21.65 -16.86 24.50
C ASN A 97 20.97 -15.53 24.83
N LYS A 98 20.13 -15.53 25.88
CA LYS A 98 19.30 -14.37 26.30
C LYS A 98 18.42 -13.83 25.16
N PRO A 99 17.53 -14.67 24.57
CA PRO A 99 16.60 -14.25 23.52
C PRO A 99 15.49 -13.38 24.10
N VAL A 100 15.78 -12.11 24.36
CA VAL A 100 14.86 -11.14 24.97
C VAL A 100 14.92 -9.83 24.19
N LEU A 101 13.75 -9.28 23.87
CA LEU A 101 13.62 -7.91 23.39
C LEU A 101 13.50 -6.97 24.60
N HIS A 102 14.24 -5.87 24.58
CA HIS A 102 14.12 -4.79 25.54
C HIS A 102 13.97 -3.47 24.81
N PHE A 103 13.09 -2.59 25.27
CA PHE A 103 13.00 -1.21 24.79
C PHE A 103 12.36 -0.35 25.87
N ASP A 104 12.60 0.94 25.77
CA ASP A 104 11.95 1.92 26.64
C ASP A 104 10.78 2.53 25.88
N THR A 105 9.67 2.74 26.56
CA THR A 105 8.43 3.18 25.93
C THR A 105 7.57 3.99 26.88
N LYS A 106 6.69 4.80 26.28
CA LYS A 106 5.59 5.49 26.92
C LYS A 106 4.42 5.46 25.97
N TRP A 107 3.22 5.17 26.49
CA TRP A 107 1.98 5.28 25.73
C TRP A 107 0.89 5.97 26.54
N LYS A 108 0.01 6.68 25.82
CA LYS A 108 -1.29 7.14 26.29
C LYS A 108 -2.27 7.05 25.11
N THR A 109 -3.11 6.02 25.13
CA THR A 109 -4.04 5.62 24.07
C THR A 109 -5.45 5.45 24.62
N GLU A 110 -6.48 5.41 23.78
CA GLU A 110 -7.85 5.11 24.22
C GLU A 110 -7.92 3.67 24.73
N LYS A 111 -8.27 3.50 26.02
CA LYS A 111 -8.19 2.21 26.70
C LYS A 111 -9.22 1.23 26.13
N GLY A 112 -8.75 0.13 25.56
CA GLY A 112 -9.58 -0.93 24.99
C GLY A 112 -9.99 -0.70 23.54
N TRP A 113 -9.60 0.43 22.95
CA TRP A 113 -9.92 0.80 21.57
C TRP A 113 -8.66 0.94 20.73
N ASP A 114 -7.69 1.72 21.22
CA ASP A 114 -6.40 1.94 20.57
C ASP A 114 -5.31 1.06 21.17
N PHE A 115 -4.46 0.49 20.30
CA PHE A 115 -3.42 -0.43 20.71
C PHE A 115 -2.06 -0.18 20.05
N GLY A 116 -1.01 -0.22 20.88
CA GLY A 116 0.37 -0.39 20.43
C GLY A 116 0.79 -1.85 20.51
N PHE A 117 1.01 -2.49 19.36
CA PHE A 117 1.41 -3.90 19.26
C PHE A 117 2.91 -4.04 19.03
N VAL A 118 3.50 -5.02 19.71
CA VAL A 118 4.87 -5.50 19.44
C VAL A 118 4.73 -6.86 18.77
N GLN A 119 5.09 -6.97 17.51
CA GLN A 119 4.78 -8.16 16.71
C GLN A 119 6.02 -8.77 16.06
N VAL A 120 5.95 -10.06 15.78
CA VAL A 120 6.99 -10.81 15.09
C VAL A 120 6.42 -11.52 13.87
N SER A 121 7.13 -11.42 12.75
CA SER A 121 6.94 -12.26 11.56
C SER A 121 8.17 -13.13 11.31
N THR A 122 7.92 -14.37 10.88
CA THR A 122 8.91 -15.38 10.47
C THR A 122 8.72 -15.85 9.03
N ASP A 123 7.73 -15.30 8.33
CA ASP A 123 7.23 -15.69 7.01
C ASP A 123 7.37 -14.54 6.00
N GLY A 124 8.47 -13.78 6.09
CA GLY A 124 8.74 -12.69 5.16
C GLY A 124 7.84 -11.45 5.31
N GLY A 125 6.89 -11.45 6.25
CA GLY A 125 5.94 -10.36 6.46
C GLY A 125 4.51 -10.71 6.03
N GLU A 126 4.23 -11.97 5.67
CA GLU A 126 2.88 -12.46 5.39
C GLU A 126 1.99 -12.38 6.64
N THR A 127 2.49 -12.81 7.81
CA THR A 127 1.73 -12.74 9.06
C THR A 127 2.56 -12.18 10.22
N TYR A 128 1.92 -11.35 11.06
CA TYR A 128 2.54 -10.79 12.26
C TYR A 128 1.82 -11.31 13.51
N LYS A 129 2.58 -11.84 14.46
CA LYS A 129 2.06 -12.35 15.73
C LYS A 129 2.48 -11.45 16.88
N SER A 130 1.51 -10.96 17.63
CA SER A 130 1.76 -10.11 18.78
C SER A 130 2.43 -10.87 19.92
N LEU A 131 3.43 -10.24 20.51
CA LEU A 131 4.12 -10.71 21.70
C LEU A 131 3.37 -10.23 22.94
N SER A 132 3.37 -11.06 23.98
CA SER A 132 2.77 -10.75 25.26
C SER A 132 3.81 -10.47 26.34
N ASN A 133 3.49 -9.55 27.25
CA ASN A 133 4.13 -9.39 28.55
C ASN A 133 3.11 -8.91 29.60
N ASP A 134 3.60 -8.56 30.80
CA ASP A 134 2.76 -8.17 31.95
C ASP A 134 1.94 -6.89 31.72
N ASP A 135 2.31 -6.05 30.75
CA ASP A 135 1.68 -4.76 30.47
C ASP A 135 0.87 -4.74 29.16
N THR A 136 0.86 -5.85 28.43
CA THR A 136 -0.03 -6.08 27.29
C THR A 136 -1.32 -6.79 27.70
N THR A 137 -2.41 -6.56 26.98
CA THR A 137 -3.70 -7.23 27.23
C THR A 137 -4.38 -7.67 25.95
N SER A 138 -5.16 -8.75 26.04
CA SER A 138 -6.14 -9.16 25.02
C SER A 138 -7.56 -8.73 25.34
N THR A 139 -7.75 -7.95 26.41
CA THR A 139 -9.04 -7.33 26.72
C THR A 139 -9.18 -6.02 25.95
N PHE A 140 -10.25 -5.92 25.19
CA PHE A 140 -10.62 -4.75 24.39
C PHE A 140 -12.11 -4.45 24.57
N ASP A 141 -12.57 -3.29 24.12
CA ASP A 141 -13.99 -2.97 24.09
C ASP A 141 -14.70 -3.81 23.01
N PRO A 142 -15.87 -4.43 23.28
CA PRO A 142 -16.59 -5.22 22.29
C PRO A 142 -16.87 -4.50 20.97
N GLY A 143 -16.99 -3.16 20.99
CA GLY A 143 -17.22 -2.32 19.83
C GLY A 143 -15.96 -1.97 19.03
N THR A 144 -14.76 -2.38 19.46
CA THR A 144 -13.52 -2.06 18.74
C THR A 144 -13.51 -2.66 17.33
N ILE A 145 -12.64 -2.14 16.46
CA ILE A 145 -12.47 -2.60 15.08
C ILE A 145 -11.87 -4.01 15.03
N ASP A 146 -12.19 -4.79 13.99
CA ASP A 146 -11.73 -6.17 13.85
C ASP A 146 -10.20 -6.29 13.81
N LEU A 147 -9.53 -5.29 13.23
CA LEU A 147 -8.07 -5.21 13.21
C LEU A 147 -7.45 -5.31 14.61
N VAL A 148 -8.07 -4.72 15.63
CA VAL A 148 -7.60 -4.84 17.03
C VAL A 148 -7.89 -6.24 17.57
N LYS A 149 -9.09 -6.78 17.32
CA LYS A 149 -9.51 -8.12 17.78
C LYS A 149 -8.57 -9.21 17.28
N ASP A 150 -8.11 -9.08 16.04
CA ASP A 150 -7.24 -10.06 15.39
C ASP A 150 -5.77 -9.96 15.83
N ASN A 151 -5.35 -8.82 16.40
CA ASN A 151 -3.94 -8.54 16.68
C ASN A 151 -3.59 -8.49 18.17
N VAL A 152 -4.55 -8.58 19.10
CA VAL A 152 -4.21 -8.65 20.52
C VAL A 152 -3.34 -9.86 20.87
N PRO A 153 -2.44 -9.75 21.88
CA PRO A 153 -2.35 -8.70 22.90
C PRO A 153 -1.53 -7.47 22.49
N GLY A 154 -1.80 -6.32 23.13
CA GLY A 154 -1.03 -5.09 22.95
C GLY A 154 -1.14 -4.11 24.13
N PHE A 155 -0.43 -2.99 24.03
CA PHE A 155 -0.49 -1.90 25.00
C PHE A 155 -1.72 -1.03 24.73
N THR A 156 -2.51 -0.76 25.76
CA THR A 156 -3.64 0.18 25.68
C THR A 156 -3.78 0.99 26.96
N GLY A 157 -4.46 2.13 26.92
CA GLY A 157 -4.62 3.03 28.05
C GLY A 157 -3.36 3.85 28.34
N SER A 158 -2.90 3.90 29.60
CA SER A 158 -1.78 4.77 30.00
C SER A 158 -0.71 4.03 30.80
N SER A 159 0.52 4.12 30.32
CA SER A 159 1.74 3.67 30.99
C SER A 159 2.10 4.46 32.26
N LYS A 160 1.47 5.63 32.47
CA LYS A 160 1.77 6.62 33.54
C LYS A 160 3.20 7.17 33.54
N GLY A 161 3.95 7.00 32.45
CA GLY A 161 5.32 7.47 32.32
C GLY A 161 6.17 6.55 31.44
N TRP A 162 7.45 6.88 31.30
CA TRP A 162 8.39 6.00 30.61
C TRP A 162 8.71 4.76 31.43
N ARG A 163 8.79 3.63 30.75
CA ARG A 163 9.08 2.32 31.34
C ARG A 163 9.90 1.47 30.38
N THR A 164 10.60 0.48 30.94
CA THR A 164 11.37 -0.49 30.15
C THR A 164 10.56 -1.77 30.03
N GLU A 165 10.16 -2.11 28.81
CA GLU A 165 9.41 -3.32 28.49
C GLU A 165 10.35 -4.46 28.12
N ARG A 166 9.89 -5.69 28.37
CA ARG A 166 10.63 -6.91 28.07
C ARG A 166 9.71 -7.94 27.44
N PHE A 167 10.15 -8.55 26.35
CA PHE A 167 9.45 -9.65 25.70
C PHE A 167 10.39 -10.84 25.49
N GLY A 168 9.93 -12.02 25.90
CA GLY A 168 10.65 -13.27 25.66
C GLY A 168 10.60 -13.64 24.18
N LEU A 169 11.75 -13.92 23.58
CA LEU A 169 11.90 -14.37 22.18
C LEU A 169 12.42 -15.80 22.08
N LYS A 170 12.32 -16.60 23.15
CA LYS A 170 12.90 -17.96 23.22
C LYS A 170 12.47 -18.84 22.05
N LYS A 171 11.24 -18.70 21.57
CA LYS A 171 10.72 -19.42 20.41
C LYS A 171 11.51 -19.16 19.12
N TYR A 172 12.13 -17.99 19.01
CA TYR A 172 12.81 -17.52 17.81
C TYR A 172 14.33 -17.54 17.96
N ALA A 173 14.87 -18.19 19.01
CA ALA A 173 16.28 -18.17 19.32
C ALA A 173 17.13 -18.72 18.15
N GLY A 174 18.10 -17.93 17.68
CA GLY A 174 18.92 -18.27 16.50
C GLY A 174 18.30 -17.87 15.15
N GLU A 175 17.02 -17.50 15.12
CA GLU A 175 16.31 -17.17 13.88
C GLU A 175 16.46 -15.70 13.48
N LYS A 176 16.22 -15.43 12.19
CA LYS A 176 16.00 -14.08 11.68
C LYS A 176 14.50 -13.81 11.71
N ILE A 177 14.11 -12.76 12.43
CA ILE A 177 12.73 -12.33 12.53
C ILE A 177 12.56 -10.92 11.99
N LEU A 178 11.34 -10.58 11.59
CA LEU A 178 10.88 -9.20 11.43
C LEU A 178 10.22 -8.78 12.74
N LEU A 179 10.74 -7.74 13.39
CA LEU A 179 10.13 -7.13 14.57
C LEU A 179 9.36 -5.88 14.13
N ALA A 180 8.08 -5.80 14.47
CA ALA A 180 7.22 -4.66 14.19
C ALA A 180 6.76 -3.97 15.48
N PHE A 181 6.77 -2.64 15.46
CA PHE A 181 5.99 -1.80 16.35
C PHE A 181 4.84 -1.22 15.54
N ARG A 182 3.61 -1.61 15.83
CA ARG A 182 2.40 -1.23 15.09
C ARG A 182 1.45 -0.47 16.00
N TYR A 183 0.99 0.70 15.57
CA TYR A 183 -0.01 1.47 16.30
C TYR A 183 -1.31 1.50 15.51
N VAL A 184 -2.39 1.07 16.14
CA VAL A 184 -3.73 0.99 15.56
C VAL A 184 -4.68 1.84 16.38
N THR A 185 -5.45 2.71 15.71
CA THR A 185 -6.50 3.53 16.31
C THR A 185 -7.81 3.39 15.54
N ASP A 186 -8.93 3.64 16.21
CA ASP A 186 -10.24 3.72 15.57
C ASP A 186 -10.60 5.18 15.22
N SER A 187 -11.86 5.44 14.85
CA SER A 187 -12.35 6.79 14.56
C SER A 187 -12.73 7.60 15.80
N GLY A 188 -12.43 7.09 16.99
CA GLY A 188 -12.88 7.57 18.29
C GLY A 188 -11.99 8.67 18.88
N VAL A 189 -11.44 8.42 20.07
CA VAL A 189 -10.77 9.45 20.86
C VAL A 189 -9.26 9.46 20.60
N ASP A 190 -8.80 10.56 20.00
CA ASP A 190 -7.37 10.80 19.83
C ASP A 190 -6.67 11.12 21.17
N LEU A 191 -5.78 10.24 21.58
CA LEU A 191 -4.86 10.45 22.70
C LEU A 191 -3.40 10.55 22.21
N PRO A 192 -2.45 10.99 23.06
CA PRO A 192 -1.10 11.34 22.62
C PRO A 192 -0.27 10.24 21.94
N GLY A 193 -0.74 9.00 21.87
CA GLY A 193 -0.11 7.94 21.09
C GLY A 193 1.00 7.20 21.85
N TRP A 194 2.01 6.76 21.11
CA TRP A 194 3.01 5.80 21.56
C TRP A 194 4.43 6.19 21.15
N TRP A 195 5.37 6.08 22.10
CA TRP A 195 6.79 6.29 21.88
C TRP A 195 7.60 5.02 22.16
N VAL A 196 8.65 4.80 21.37
CA VAL A 196 9.59 3.67 21.49
C VAL A 196 11.04 4.16 21.36
N ASP A 197 11.91 3.75 22.28
CA ASP A 197 13.34 4.08 22.27
C ASP A 197 14.19 2.92 22.83
N ARG A 198 15.52 2.98 22.65
CA ARG A 198 16.53 2.09 23.23
C ARG A 198 16.28 0.59 23.01
N ILE A 199 15.87 0.27 21.78
CA ILE A 199 15.58 -1.09 21.33
C ILE A 199 16.86 -1.94 21.36
N ARG A 200 16.79 -3.07 22.07
CA ARG A 200 17.85 -4.05 22.26
C ARG A 200 17.29 -5.45 22.06
N VAL A 201 18.08 -6.32 21.42
CA VAL A 201 17.78 -7.75 21.30
C VAL A 201 18.94 -8.51 21.93
N GLY A 202 18.66 -9.23 23.01
CA GLY A 202 19.65 -9.66 23.99
C GLY A 202 20.44 -8.47 24.53
N ASN A 203 21.76 -8.56 24.52
CA ASN A 203 22.64 -7.48 24.99
C ASN A 203 22.98 -6.44 23.90
N LYS A 204 22.50 -6.62 22.65
CA LYS A 204 22.89 -5.76 21.53
C LYS A 204 21.89 -4.63 21.34
N VAL A 205 22.36 -3.39 21.36
CA VAL A 205 21.57 -2.22 20.95
C VAL A 205 21.30 -2.31 19.44
N LYS A 206 20.04 -2.17 19.07
CA LYS A 206 19.56 -2.18 17.68
C LYS A 206 19.15 -0.79 17.21
N SER A 207 18.57 0.02 18.09
CA SER A 207 18.19 1.40 17.81
C SER A 207 18.27 2.25 19.07
N ARG A 208 18.53 3.55 18.89
CA ARG A 208 18.47 4.60 19.92
C ARG A 208 17.44 5.69 19.58
N GLY A 209 16.48 5.37 18.71
CA GLY A 209 15.40 6.31 18.37
C GLY A 209 15.79 7.48 17.46
N LEU A 210 17.04 7.54 16.97
CA LEU A 210 17.59 8.72 16.27
C LEU A 210 17.26 8.82 14.77
N SER A 211 16.93 7.70 14.13
CA SER A 211 16.63 7.66 12.69
C SER A 211 15.76 6.46 12.34
N LEU A 212 14.85 6.67 11.39
CA LEU A 212 13.97 5.66 10.81
C LEU A 212 14.53 5.02 9.53
N ASP A 213 15.72 5.41 9.05
CA ASP A 213 16.28 4.96 7.75
C ASP A 213 16.44 3.43 7.65
N ALA A 214 16.62 2.78 8.79
CA ALA A 214 16.78 1.32 8.87
C ALA A 214 15.45 0.58 9.10
N TRP A 215 14.33 1.29 9.16
CA TRP A 215 12.98 0.78 9.37
C TRP A 215 12.17 0.88 8.09
N ARG A 216 11.21 -0.03 7.95
CA ARG A 216 10.32 -0.12 6.80
C ARG A 216 8.88 -0.29 7.27
N THR A 217 7.89 0.04 6.46
CA THR A 217 6.50 -0.34 6.72
C THR A 217 6.28 -1.83 6.42
N ALA A 218 5.15 -2.39 6.86
CA ALA A 218 4.76 -3.74 6.49
C ALA A 218 4.64 -3.91 4.96
N THR A 219 4.12 -2.91 4.25
CA THR A 219 3.96 -2.93 2.79
C THR A 219 5.27 -2.72 2.03
N GLU A 220 6.30 -2.12 2.63
CA GLU A 220 7.66 -2.16 2.08
C GLU A 220 8.35 -3.51 2.30
N ILE A 221 7.98 -4.25 3.35
CA ILE A 221 8.57 -5.56 3.67
C ILE A 221 7.94 -6.66 2.82
N ASN A 222 6.62 -6.64 2.68
CA ASN A 222 5.84 -7.57 1.87
C ASN A 222 4.84 -6.74 1.04
N PRO A 223 5.25 -6.24 -0.15
CA PRO A 223 4.37 -5.49 -1.04
C PRO A 223 3.19 -6.35 -1.50
N GLN A 224 2.02 -5.73 -1.59
CA GLN A 224 0.84 -6.40 -2.13
C GLN A 224 1.01 -6.59 -3.63
N GLU A 225 0.94 -7.84 -4.09
CA GLU A 225 1.01 -8.17 -5.52
C GLU A 225 -0.24 -7.66 -6.26
N VAL A 226 -0.03 -7.24 -7.51
CA VAL A 226 -1.10 -6.96 -8.47
C VAL A 226 -1.33 -8.22 -9.29
N GLU A 227 -2.51 -8.82 -9.19
CA GLU A 227 -2.79 -10.12 -9.83
C GLU A 227 -2.68 -10.02 -11.36
N GLY A 228 -3.22 -8.95 -11.93
CA GLY A 228 -3.22 -8.73 -13.36
C GLY A 228 -3.89 -7.42 -13.75
N PHE A 229 -3.89 -7.15 -15.04
CA PHE A 229 -4.57 -6.03 -15.66
C PHE A 229 -5.49 -6.53 -16.77
N THR A 230 -6.50 -5.73 -17.07
CA THR A 230 -7.26 -5.83 -18.32
C THR A 230 -7.15 -4.49 -19.04
N VAL A 231 -6.78 -4.54 -20.32
CA VAL A 231 -6.68 -3.37 -21.18
C VAL A 231 -7.62 -3.55 -22.37
N GLN A 232 -8.64 -2.71 -22.45
CA GLN A 232 -9.57 -2.68 -23.57
C GLN A 232 -9.28 -1.46 -24.45
N LEU A 233 -9.00 -1.71 -25.72
CA LEU A 233 -8.92 -0.71 -26.75
C LEU A 233 -10.31 -0.43 -27.29
N VAL A 234 -10.69 0.84 -27.34
CA VAL A 234 -11.97 1.32 -27.86
C VAL A 234 -11.68 2.36 -28.93
N SER A 235 -12.24 2.18 -30.12
CA SER A 235 -12.16 3.17 -31.18
C SER A 235 -13.51 3.35 -31.87
N TYR A 236 -13.77 4.56 -32.36
CA TYR A 236 -14.99 4.85 -33.11
C TYR A 236 -14.86 6.12 -33.95
N THR A 237 -15.80 6.29 -34.89
CA THR A 237 -15.94 7.51 -35.70
C THR A 237 -16.98 8.47 -35.11
N THR A 238 -16.66 9.75 -34.96
CA THR A 238 -17.61 10.77 -34.49
C THR A 238 -18.53 11.31 -35.59
N SER A 239 -18.18 11.10 -36.85
CA SER A 239 -18.96 11.53 -38.03
C SER A 239 -18.98 10.46 -39.11
N GLY A 240 -20.06 10.40 -39.90
CA GLY A 240 -20.24 9.36 -40.93
C GLY A 240 -20.89 8.08 -40.39
N PRO A 241 -20.75 6.93 -41.09
CA PRO A 241 -21.25 5.64 -40.62
C PRO A 241 -20.57 5.30 -39.28
N GLN A 242 -21.37 5.17 -38.21
CA GLN A 242 -20.85 4.89 -36.88
C GLN A 242 -20.38 3.44 -36.80
N GLU A 243 -19.07 3.24 -36.92
CA GLU A 243 -18.41 1.98 -36.64
C GLU A 243 -17.59 2.14 -35.35
N ALA A 244 -17.66 1.12 -34.49
CA ALA A 244 -16.90 1.08 -33.25
C ALA A 244 -16.18 -0.27 -33.15
N HIS A 245 -14.92 -0.23 -32.72
CA HIS A 245 -14.12 -1.41 -32.43
C HIS A 245 -13.87 -1.48 -30.92
N ILE A 246 -13.95 -2.69 -30.39
CA ILE A 246 -13.56 -3.00 -29.02
C ILE A 246 -12.68 -4.25 -29.08
N ALA A 247 -11.45 -4.14 -28.61
CA ALA A 247 -10.50 -5.24 -28.58
C ALA A 247 -9.79 -5.28 -27.23
N ALA A 248 -9.56 -6.48 -26.68
CA ALA A 248 -8.66 -6.63 -25.55
C ALA A 248 -7.21 -6.70 -26.04
N LEU A 249 -6.31 -5.97 -25.41
CA LEU A 249 -4.87 -6.18 -25.58
C LEU A 249 -4.50 -7.50 -24.90
N ASP A 250 -3.87 -8.42 -25.64
CA ASP A 250 -3.39 -9.68 -25.06
C ASP A 250 -2.24 -9.41 -24.09
N LEU A 251 -2.39 -9.85 -22.85
CA LEU A 251 -1.39 -9.77 -21.79
C LEU A 251 -1.03 -11.19 -21.35
N PRO A 252 -0.04 -11.87 -22.00
CA PRO A 252 0.20 -13.29 -21.79
C PRO A 252 0.57 -13.70 -20.36
N ASP A 253 1.19 -12.79 -19.61
CA ASP A 253 1.52 -12.94 -18.19
C ASP A 253 0.53 -12.23 -17.27
N GLY A 254 -0.57 -11.70 -17.82
CA GLY A 254 -1.57 -10.90 -17.13
C GLY A 254 -1.19 -9.44 -16.90
N ARG A 255 0.02 -8.98 -17.28
CA ARG A 255 0.48 -7.61 -16.98
C ARG A 255 1.10 -6.88 -18.17
N ASN A 256 1.74 -7.59 -19.09
CA ASN A 256 2.55 -7.01 -20.15
C ASN A 256 2.03 -7.45 -21.52
N GLY A 257 1.94 -6.52 -22.47
CA GLY A 257 1.52 -6.82 -23.83
C GLY A 257 1.81 -5.71 -24.81
N SER A 258 1.75 -6.04 -26.10
CA SER A 258 2.01 -5.09 -27.17
C SER A 258 1.29 -5.45 -28.46
N LEU A 259 0.94 -4.43 -29.25
CA LEU A 259 0.47 -4.55 -30.63
C LEU A 259 1.32 -3.67 -31.53
N ASP A 260 1.69 -4.19 -32.69
CA ASP A 260 2.38 -3.44 -33.73
C ASP A 260 1.77 -3.68 -35.11
N GLY A 261 2.01 -2.75 -36.04
CA GLY A 261 1.68 -2.90 -37.46
C GLY A 261 0.23 -3.32 -37.72
N ALA A 262 0.04 -4.47 -38.37
CA ALA A 262 -1.29 -4.96 -38.74
C ALA A 262 -2.16 -5.29 -37.51
N ALA A 263 -1.56 -5.74 -36.41
CA ALA A 263 -2.31 -6.11 -35.21
C ALA A 263 -2.97 -4.89 -34.54
N VAL A 264 -2.37 -3.70 -34.68
CA VAL A 264 -3.00 -2.44 -34.27
C VAL A 264 -4.24 -2.18 -35.13
N ALA A 265 -4.10 -2.22 -36.46
CA ALA A 265 -5.21 -1.96 -37.38
C ALA A 265 -6.36 -2.96 -37.19
N ASP A 266 -6.07 -4.22 -36.86
CA ASP A 266 -7.08 -5.23 -36.53
C ASP A 266 -7.82 -4.91 -35.22
N ALA A 267 -7.12 -4.36 -34.22
CA ALA A 267 -7.67 -4.04 -32.91
C ALA A 267 -8.52 -2.76 -32.89
N ILE A 268 -8.09 -1.71 -33.58
CA ILE A 268 -8.72 -0.37 -33.52
C ILE A 268 -9.33 0.10 -34.84
N GLY A 269 -9.30 -0.72 -35.89
CA GLY A 269 -9.77 -0.35 -37.22
C GLY A 269 -8.86 0.68 -37.91
N ASN A 270 -9.26 1.12 -39.10
CA ASN A 270 -8.47 2.05 -39.92
C ASN A 270 -9.09 3.45 -40.05
N GLN A 271 -10.35 3.62 -39.66
CA GLN A 271 -11.14 4.84 -39.95
C GLN A 271 -11.54 5.64 -38.71
N ALA A 272 -11.29 5.13 -37.50
CA ALA A 272 -11.70 5.81 -36.27
C ALA A 272 -10.92 7.13 -36.04
N ASP A 273 -11.64 8.17 -35.62
CA ASP A 273 -11.10 9.49 -35.23
C ASP A 273 -10.97 9.64 -33.70
N VAL A 274 -11.48 8.66 -32.95
CA VAL A 274 -11.25 8.49 -31.52
C VAL A 274 -10.65 7.12 -31.28
N VAL A 275 -9.53 7.08 -30.57
CA VAL A 275 -8.92 5.86 -30.04
C VAL A 275 -8.63 6.07 -28.57
N ALA A 276 -9.00 5.10 -27.73
CA ALA A 276 -8.78 5.14 -26.30
C ALA A 276 -8.46 3.75 -25.75
N ALA A 277 -7.83 3.73 -24.58
CA ALA A 277 -7.65 2.55 -23.75
C ALA A 277 -8.48 2.70 -22.47
N ILE A 278 -9.09 1.61 -22.03
CA ILE A 278 -9.70 1.44 -20.71
C ILE A 278 -8.81 0.46 -19.96
N VAL A 279 -8.25 0.90 -18.83
CA VAL A 279 -7.31 0.10 -18.03
C VAL A 279 -7.94 -0.21 -16.68
N THR A 280 -8.00 -1.49 -16.34
CA THR A 280 -8.39 -1.97 -15.01
C THR A 280 -7.30 -2.88 -14.46
N PHE A 281 -7.23 -2.99 -13.14
CA PHE A 281 -6.43 -4.03 -12.49
C PHE A 281 -7.33 -4.96 -11.67
N ASP A 282 -6.90 -6.20 -11.55
CA ASP A 282 -7.65 -7.24 -10.87
C ASP A 282 -7.44 -7.12 -9.35
N GLU A 283 -8.52 -6.76 -8.65
CA GLU A 283 -8.56 -6.55 -7.21
C GLU A 283 -9.77 -7.27 -6.62
N SER A 284 -9.67 -8.59 -6.41
CA SER A 284 -10.84 -9.40 -6.05
C SER A 284 -11.31 -9.22 -4.60
N THR A 285 -10.57 -8.50 -3.74
CA THR A 285 -10.90 -8.40 -2.32
C THR A 285 -11.87 -7.26 -2.02
N GLU A 286 -11.96 -6.27 -2.91
CA GLU A 286 -12.68 -5.00 -2.72
C GLU A 286 -12.22 -4.19 -1.49
N GLN A 287 -11.04 -4.51 -0.95
CA GLN A 287 -10.50 -3.88 0.28
C GLN A 287 -9.35 -2.92 0.00
N ILE A 288 -8.85 -2.87 -1.23
CA ILE A 288 -7.69 -2.06 -1.59
C ILE A 288 -8.17 -0.72 -2.15
N SER A 289 -7.55 0.37 -1.68
CA SER A 289 -7.81 1.74 -2.16
C SER A 289 -6.65 2.35 -2.95
N GLN A 290 -5.55 1.60 -3.10
CA GLN A 290 -4.36 2.01 -3.83
C GLN A 290 -4.53 1.76 -5.33
N TYR A 291 -3.89 2.62 -6.12
CA TYR A 291 -3.89 2.50 -7.57
C TYR A 291 -2.73 1.59 -7.99
N ALA A 292 -3.00 0.66 -8.91
CA ALA A 292 -1.98 -0.24 -9.43
C ALA A 292 -1.19 0.47 -10.55
N PRO A 293 0.14 0.61 -10.43
CA PRO A 293 0.93 1.35 -11.41
C PRO A 293 0.96 0.60 -12.75
N TYR A 294 0.95 1.34 -13.85
CA TYR A 294 1.19 0.81 -15.19
C TYR A 294 1.90 1.87 -16.04
N GLU A 295 2.44 1.44 -17.19
CA GLU A 295 2.88 2.30 -18.28
C GLU A 295 2.18 1.89 -19.59
N LEU A 296 1.39 2.79 -20.17
CA LEU A 296 0.82 2.66 -21.51
C LEU A 296 1.57 3.60 -22.46
N GLN A 297 2.20 3.04 -23.49
CA GLN A 297 2.88 3.84 -24.51
C GLN A 297 2.25 3.62 -25.87
N VAL A 298 2.10 4.71 -26.62
CA VAL A 298 1.61 4.72 -28.00
C VAL A 298 2.65 5.38 -28.87
N ASN A 299 3.14 4.68 -29.89
CA ASN A 299 4.25 5.15 -30.73
C ASN A 299 5.49 5.60 -29.91
N GLY A 300 5.72 5.00 -28.75
CA GLY A 300 6.80 5.37 -27.82
C GLY A 300 6.51 6.58 -26.93
N VAL A 301 5.31 7.14 -26.98
CA VAL A 301 4.84 8.23 -26.12
C VAL A 301 4.04 7.68 -24.95
N ILE A 302 4.51 7.93 -23.72
CA ILE A 302 3.78 7.60 -22.49
C ILE A 302 2.45 8.36 -22.45
N GLN A 303 1.37 7.62 -22.23
CA GLN A 303 0.03 8.15 -22.15
C GLN A 303 -0.29 8.65 -20.73
N PRO A 304 -1.26 9.57 -20.58
CA PRO A 304 -1.65 10.03 -19.25
C PRO A 304 -2.35 8.92 -18.45
N GLY A 305 -2.17 8.91 -17.13
CA GLY A 305 -2.64 7.84 -16.23
C GLY A 305 -1.54 6.83 -15.91
N GLY A 306 -0.57 6.68 -16.79
CA GLY A 306 0.52 5.72 -16.64
C GLY A 306 1.02 5.34 -18.01
#